data_AF-A0A537II09-F1
#
_entry.id   AF-A0A537II09-F1
#
_cell.length_a   1.000
_cell.length_b   1.000
_cell.length_c   1.000
_cell.angle_alpha   90.00
_cell.angle_beta   90.00
_cell.angle_gamma   90.00
#
_symmetry.space_group_name_H-M   'P 1'
#
loop_
_entity.id
_entity.type
_entity.pdbx_description
1 polymer ?
#
loop_
_entity_poly.entity_id
_entity_poly.type
_entity_poly.pdbx_seq_one_letter_code
_entity_poly.pdbx_strand_id
1 'polypeptide(L)'
;MRSPESAPSPSTPVTAPAPATTFRKRRRVNEEGLTASSSEDPALSSGSTALQSLRHAIPRAQIGFWALRPAAPGGGNRPRTQRRERAKDPVRKNDIGEYWPERHIHPHPLAVRVRVALVGLGGVGRVLAHELSNNPRVSSLQIIDKVKVTSRGLAPLRSRIEVGACELDAAHNADLVRAVRGCDVVVNTSVSDLNLGIMRAALRVGADYLDVAATGPRKPRGLPGILEQLTLHESYEKADLRALLSMGLDPGMSNVMAREASDRLETIDTIRIRSGGTVRVRQSRPSPKFIPLYSREAFFSDVRIRPTVWQRGRLEERDLLSGEEDYAFPDPVGIQKTFLMAHEEVKTLPLYLGKPVGKVDFKYAINPDLAQALKADPGGSPAHSLPDGVRIRLP
;
A
#
# COMPACT_ATOMS: atom_id res chain seq x y z
N MET A 1 52.44 4.84 -74.36
CA MET A 1 52.76 3.41 -74.21
C MET A 1 52.35 2.95 -72.82
N ARG A 2 51.54 1.87 -72.76
CA ARG A 2 51.33 0.90 -71.66
C ARG A 2 50.72 1.39 -70.33
N SER A 3 49.48 0.96 -70.08
CA SER A 3 48.95 0.48 -68.77
C SER A 3 49.69 -0.82 -68.34
N PRO A 4 49.58 -1.38 -67.11
CA PRO A 4 48.31 -1.72 -66.41
C PRO A 4 48.28 -1.71 -64.85
N GLU A 5 47.04 -1.80 -64.33
CA GLU A 5 46.50 -2.55 -63.16
C GLU A 5 47.27 -2.69 -61.82
N SER A 6 46.62 -2.39 -60.69
CA SER A 6 45.90 -3.38 -59.84
C SER A 6 45.69 -2.95 -58.36
N ALA A 7 44.45 -3.15 -57.89
CA ALA A 7 43.86 -3.35 -56.55
C ALA A 7 44.58 -2.95 -55.22
N PRO A 8 43.83 -2.40 -54.24
CA PRO A 8 44.07 -2.61 -52.82
C PRO A 8 43.14 -3.71 -52.24
N SER A 9 43.69 -4.60 -51.40
CA SER A 9 42.97 -5.57 -50.54
C SER A 9 42.94 -5.07 -49.07
N PRO A 10 42.27 -5.76 -48.11
CA PRO A 10 40.99 -5.33 -47.55
C PRO A 10 41.08 -4.81 -46.11
N SER A 11 40.01 -4.13 -45.72
CA SER A 11 39.68 -3.65 -44.38
C SER A 11 39.65 -4.73 -43.28
N THR A 12 40.35 -4.50 -42.18
CA THR A 12 40.08 -5.10 -40.87
C THR A 12 39.09 -4.23 -40.08
N PRO A 13 37.93 -4.74 -39.66
CA PRO A 13 36.98 -3.99 -38.84
C PRO A 13 37.38 -4.00 -37.37
N VAL A 14 37.37 -2.82 -36.74
CA VAL A 14 37.43 -2.66 -35.28
C VAL A 14 36.10 -3.14 -34.69
N THR A 15 36.16 -4.24 -33.94
CA THR A 15 35.05 -4.80 -33.16
C THR A 15 34.64 -3.87 -32.03
N ALA A 16 33.43 -3.31 -32.11
CA ALA A 16 32.71 -2.73 -30.99
C ALA A 16 32.06 -3.86 -30.15
N PRO A 17 32.04 -3.78 -28.81
CA PRO A 17 31.36 -4.77 -27.98
C PRO A 17 29.83 -4.67 -28.17
N ALA A 18 29.21 -5.84 -28.39
CA ALA A 18 27.77 -5.99 -28.56
C ALA A 18 26.99 -5.64 -27.28
N PRO A 19 25.86 -4.89 -27.37
CA PRO A 19 24.92 -4.82 -26.27
C PRO A 19 24.06 -6.09 -26.27
N ALA A 20 24.41 -7.03 -25.39
CA ALA A 20 23.55 -8.16 -25.06
C ALA A 20 22.54 -7.73 -23.98
N THR A 21 21.33 -7.38 -24.40
CA THR A 21 20.03 -7.89 -23.90
C THR A 21 18.91 -6.92 -24.28
N THR A 22 18.05 -7.40 -25.16
CA THR A 22 16.84 -6.76 -25.66
C THR A 22 15.85 -6.50 -24.53
N PHE A 23 15.67 -5.23 -24.15
CA PHE A 23 14.50 -4.79 -23.40
C PHE A 23 13.27 -4.85 -24.33
N ARG A 24 12.31 -5.72 -23.99
CA ARG A 24 11.01 -5.76 -24.67
C ARG A 24 10.31 -4.42 -24.50
N LYS A 25 10.19 -3.68 -25.59
CA LYS A 25 9.27 -2.55 -25.75
C LYS A 25 7.89 -3.03 -25.27
N ARG A 26 7.32 -2.38 -24.24
CA ARG A 26 5.95 -2.68 -23.76
C ARG A 26 5.02 -2.65 -24.97
N ARG A 27 4.40 -3.78 -25.28
CA ARG A 27 3.40 -3.87 -26.36
C ARG A 27 2.21 -3.04 -25.89
N ARG A 28 1.98 -1.89 -26.54
CA ARG A 28 0.65 -1.26 -26.49
C ARG A 28 -0.32 -2.30 -27.03
N VAL A 29 -1.37 -2.58 -26.27
CA VAL A 29 -2.50 -3.37 -26.75
C VAL A 29 -3.11 -2.56 -27.91
N ASN A 30 -3.10 -3.15 -29.11
CA ASN A 30 -3.76 -2.56 -30.26
C ASN A 30 -5.28 -2.61 -30.03
N GLU A 31 -5.91 -1.46 -30.24
CA GLU A 31 -7.35 -1.30 -30.37
C GLU A 31 -7.80 -2.01 -31.65
N GLU A 32 -8.56 -3.10 -31.53
CA GLU A 32 -9.51 -3.56 -32.56
C GLU A 32 -10.43 -4.62 -31.94
N GLY A 33 -11.74 -4.34 -31.92
CA GLY A 33 -12.78 -5.33 -31.65
C GLY A 33 -13.39 -5.32 -30.25
N LEU A 34 -14.08 -4.24 -29.87
CA LEU A 34 -15.18 -4.29 -28.89
C LEU A 34 -16.22 -3.24 -29.29
N THR A 35 -17.01 -3.57 -30.32
CA THR A 35 -18.25 -2.88 -30.63
C THR A 35 -19.28 -3.17 -29.54
N ALA A 36 -19.95 -2.12 -29.10
CA ALA A 36 -21.03 -2.19 -28.13
C ALA A 36 -22.20 -3.04 -28.66
N SER A 37 -22.66 -4.01 -27.86
CA SER A 37 -24.02 -4.49 -27.94
C SER A 37 -24.60 -4.57 -26.53
N SER A 38 -25.56 -3.70 -26.29
CA SER A 38 -26.50 -3.73 -25.19
C SER A 38 -27.42 -4.94 -25.33
N SER A 39 -27.39 -5.84 -24.36
CA SER A 39 -28.56 -6.65 -23.99
C SER A 39 -28.33 -7.19 -22.59
N GLU A 40 -29.27 -6.89 -21.70
CA GLU A 40 -29.46 -7.60 -20.44
C GLU A 40 -29.63 -9.10 -20.74
N ASP A 41 -29.04 -9.98 -19.92
CA ASP A 41 -29.64 -11.29 -19.72
C ASP A 41 -29.34 -11.86 -18.32
N PRO A 42 -30.34 -12.46 -17.64
CA PRO A 42 -30.26 -12.90 -16.26
C PRO A 42 -30.09 -14.42 -16.16
N ALA A 43 -29.00 -14.91 -15.57
CA ALA A 43 -28.94 -16.32 -15.16
C ALA A 43 -27.78 -16.58 -14.18
N LEU A 44 -28.03 -16.47 -12.87
CA LEU A 44 -27.28 -17.24 -11.86
C LEU A 44 -28.20 -17.47 -10.66
N SER A 45 -29.09 -18.46 -10.79
CA SER A 45 -29.74 -19.14 -9.67
C SER A 45 -29.58 -20.65 -9.87
N SER A 46 -29.44 -21.38 -8.76
CA SER A 46 -29.14 -22.83 -8.64
C SER A 46 -27.68 -23.19 -8.99
N GLY A 47 -26.97 -24.05 -8.27
CA GLY A 47 -27.30 -24.92 -7.15
C GLY A 47 -26.03 -25.74 -6.83
N SER A 48 -25.89 -26.12 -5.57
CA SER A 48 -24.86 -27.01 -5.04
C SER A 48 -24.78 -28.35 -5.80
N THR A 49 -23.59 -28.79 -6.20
CA THR A 49 -22.95 -30.11 -5.94
C THR A 49 -21.83 -30.40 -6.94
N ALA A 50 -20.62 -30.69 -6.46
CA ALA A 50 -19.68 -31.68 -7.02
C ALA A 50 -18.33 -31.63 -6.28
N LEU A 51 -18.27 -32.40 -5.19
CA LEU A 51 -17.03 -32.93 -4.61
C LEU A 51 -16.54 -34.10 -5.46
N GLN A 52 -15.22 -34.37 -5.40
CA GLN A 52 -14.46 -35.47 -6.03
C GLN A 52 -14.15 -35.22 -7.51
N SER A 53 -12.89 -35.06 -7.92
CA SER A 53 -11.88 -36.11 -7.85
C SER A 53 -10.56 -35.60 -8.44
N LEU A 54 -9.43 -35.91 -7.79
CA LEU A 54 -8.14 -36.32 -8.37
C LEU A 54 -7.07 -36.29 -7.29
N ARG A 55 -6.74 -37.49 -6.78
CA ARG A 55 -5.60 -37.79 -5.92
C ARG A 55 -4.56 -38.58 -6.72
N HIS A 56 -3.30 -38.37 -6.34
CA HIS A 56 -2.07 -39.11 -6.67
C HIS A 56 -1.43 -38.75 -8.04
N ALA A 57 -0.16 -38.36 -8.11
CA ALA A 57 1.03 -39.16 -7.78
C ALA A 57 2.33 -38.28 -7.68
N ILE A 58 3.12 -38.36 -6.59
CA ILE A 58 4.54 -38.90 -6.49
C ILE A 58 5.63 -37.77 -6.40
N PRO A 59 6.75 -37.88 -5.63
CA PRO A 59 6.98 -38.39 -4.27
C PRO A 59 7.86 -37.44 -3.38
N ARG A 60 7.93 -37.74 -2.08
CA ARG A 60 8.87 -37.14 -1.11
C ARG A 60 10.30 -37.69 -1.31
N ALA A 61 11.29 -36.82 -1.43
CA ALA A 61 12.71 -37.17 -1.32
C ALA A 61 13.22 -36.88 0.11
N GLN A 62 13.94 -37.86 0.65
CA GLN A 62 14.53 -37.91 1.98
C GLN A 62 15.65 -36.87 2.15
N ILE A 63 15.65 -36.17 3.30
CA ILE A 63 16.77 -35.36 3.75
C ILE A 63 17.67 -36.26 4.60
N GLY A 64 18.86 -36.57 4.06
CA GLY A 64 19.91 -37.31 4.76
C GLY A 64 20.63 -36.43 5.78
N PHE A 65 20.72 -36.95 6.99
CA PHE A 65 21.61 -36.50 8.06
C PHE A 65 23.07 -36.66 7.65
N TRP A 66 23.87 -35.59 7.74
CA TRP A 66 25.33 -35.69 7.91
C TRP A 66 25.73 -34.87 9.13
N ALA A 67 26.13 -35.59 10.17
CA ALA A 67 26.80 -35.06 11.34
C ALA A 67 28.27 -34.83 11.02
N LEU A 68 28.79 -33.64 11.31
CA LEU A 68 30.23 -33.39 11.44
C LEU A 68 30.49 -32.63 12.74
N ARG A 69 31.38 -33.23 13.54
CA ARG A 69 31.88 -32.77 14.84
C ARG A 69 32.68 -31.46 14.74
N PRO A 70 32.76 -30.66 15.82
CA PRO A 70 33.60 -29.46 15.88
C PRO A 70 35.07 -29.83 16.16
N ALA A 71 36.00 -29.13 15.51
CA ALA A 71 37.42 -29.13 15.83
C ALA A 71 37.79 -27.86 16.62
N ALA A 72 38.60 -28.04 17.67
CA ALA A 72 39.08 -27.04 18.61
C ALA A 72 40.17 -26.10 18.01
N PRO A 73 40.54 -24.98 18.68
CA PRO A 73 41.28 -23.89 18.06
C PRO A 73 42.80 -24.07 18.17
N GLY A 74 43.52 -23.83 17.07
CA GLY A 74 44.97 -23.71 17.03
C GLY A 74 45.39 -22.30 16.63
N GLY A 75 46.13 -21.63 17.51
CA GLY A 75 46.69 -20.29 17.27
C GLY A 75 47.91 -20.32 16.35
N GLY A 76 48.15 -19.20 15.65
CA GLY A 76 49.35 -19.01 14.85
C GLY A 76 49.28 -17.85 13.85
N ASN A 77 49.84 -16.71 14.27
CA ASN A 77 50.33 -15.55 13.52
C ASN A 77 50.01 -15.38 12.02
N ARG A 78 49.41 -14.24 11.67
CA ARG A 78 49.58 -13.58 10.36
C ARG A 78 49.91 -12.09 10.52
N PRO A 79 50.72 -11.48 9.63
CA PRO A 79 51.35 -10.20 9.87
C PRO A 79 50.47 -8.99 9.53
N ARG A 80 50.69 -7.91 10.28
CA ARG A 80 50.15 -6.56 10.12
C ARG A 80 50.38 -6.00 8.71
N THR A 81 49.30 -5.58 8.04
CA THR A 81 49.36 -4.63 6.92
C THR A 81 48.69 -3.31 7.31
N GLN A 82 49.40 -2.23 7.00
CA GLN A 82 49.15 -0.84 7.40
C GLN A 82 47.75 -0.33 7.02
N ARG A 83 47.09 0.28 8.00
CA ARG A 83 45.83 1.03 7.86
C ARG A 83 46.16 2.43 7.33
N ARG A 84 45.81 2.73 6.08
CA ARG A 84 45.77 4.12 5.58
C ARG A 84 44.50 4.78 6.11
N GLU A 85 44.67 5.77 6.98
CA GLU A 85 43.61 6.69 7.39
C GLU A 85 43.13 7.51 6.18
N ARG A 86 41.84 7.45 5.87
CA ARG A 86 41.17 8.45 5.02
C ARG A 86 40.56 9.51 5.92
N ALA A 87 40.82 10.76 5.56
CA ALA A 87 40.34 11.97 6.22
C ALA A 87 38.81 11.96 6.37
N LYS A 88 38.34 12.46 7.52
CA LYS A 88 36.93 12.61 7.88
C LYS A 88 36.37 13.91 7.27
N ASP A 89 35.35 13.80 6.43
CA ASP A 89 34.50 14.95 6.09
C ASP A 89 33.53 15.28 7.24
N PRO A 90 33.18 16.56 7.48
CA PRO A 90 32.43 16.97 8.66
C PRO A 90 30.92 16.71 8.50
N VAL A 91 30.40 15.81 9.34
CA VAL A 91 28.97 15.45 9.44
C VAL A 91 28.19 16.55 10.17
N ARG A 92 27.13 17.10 9.54
CA ARG A 92 26.16 18.00 10.20
C ARG A 92 25.07 17.18 10.93
N LYS A 93 24.79 17.52 12.19
CA LYS A 93 23.71 16.95 13.02
C LYS A 93 22.38 17.68 12.78
N ASN A 94 21.27 16.96 12.91
CA ASN A 94 19.92 17.53 12.98
C ASN A 94 19.42 17.49 14.44
N ASP A 95 18.40 18.30 14.75
CA ASP A 95 17.95 18.69 16.12
C ASP A 95 17.40 17.57 17.03
N ILE A 96 17.38 16.31 16.59
CA ILE A 96 16.92 15.16 17.41
C ILE A 96 17.96 14.04 17.57
N GLY A 97 19.21 14.26 17.17
CA GLY A 97 20.33 13.39 17.60
C GLY A 97 20.38 11.96 17.04
N GLU A 98 19.47 11.56 16.13
CA GLU A 98 19.51 10.25 15.49
C GLU A 98 20.39 10.23 14.23
N TYR A 99 21.23 9.19 14.14
CA TYR A 99 21.96 8.84 12.93
C TYR A 99 21.03 8.05 12.02
N TRP A 100 20.56 8.66 10.94
CA TRP A 100 20.28 7.85 9.77
C TRP A 100 21.65 7.42 9.25
N PRO A 101 21.99 6.12 9.14
CA PRO A 101 23.09 5.77 8.27
C PRO A 101 22.74 6.39 6.92
N GLU A 102 23.63 7.20 6.36
CA GLU A 102 23.56 7.54 4.94
C GLU A 102 23.63 6.20 4.20
N ARG A 103 22.48 5.53 4.07
CA ARG A 103 22.24 4.70 2.92
C ARG A 103 22.42 5.70 1.82
N HIS A 104 23.55 5.59 1.12
CA HIS A 104 23.68 6.10 -0.21
C HIS A 104 22.34 5.81 -0.87
N ILE A 105 21.53 6.86 -1.05
CA ILE A 105 20.53 6.84 -2.09
C ILE A 105 21.43 6.73 -3.30
N HIS A 106 21.78 5.50 -3.69
CA HIS A 106 22.31 5.25 -5.01
C HIS A 106 21.38 6.06 -5.89
N PRO A 107 21.87 7.04 -6.68
CA PRO A 107 21.01 7.72 -7.62
C PRO A 107 20.42 6.61 -8.48
N HIS A 108 19.19 6.22 -8.18
CA HIS A 108 18.54 5.15 -8.91
C HIS A 108 18.51 5.68 -10.34
N PRO A 109 19.01 4.93 -11.34
CA PRO A 109 19.00 5.39 -12.71
C PRO A 109 17.54 5.41 -13.19
N LEU A 110 16.77 6.43 -12.84
CA LEU A 110 15.40 6.63 -13.30
C LEU A 110 15.33 7.96 -14.01
N ALA A 111 15.71 7.91 -15.28
CA ALA A 111 15.18 8.78 -16.32
C ALA A 111 13.66 8.59 -16.54
N VAL A 112 13.01 7.70 -15.79
CA VAL A 112 11.57 7.42 -15.90
C VAL A 112 10.81 8.46 -15.08
N ARG A 113 10.13 9.36 -15.79
CA ARG A 113 9.12 10.24 -15.21
C ARG A 113 7.75 9.59 -15.34
N VAL A 114 6.96 9.69 -14.27
CA VAL A 114 5.66 9.02 -14.12
C VAL A 114 4.54 10.05 -14.25
N ARG A 115 3.49 9.72 -14.99
CA ARG A 115 2.25 10.50 -15.08
C ARG A 115 1.25 9.96 -14.06
N VAL A 116 0.74 10.84 -13.21
CA VAL A 116 -0.12 10.44 -12.09
C VAL A 116 -1.53 10.99 -12.27
N ALA A 117 -2.55 10.13 -12.10
CA ALA A 117 -3.91 10.57 -11.84
C ALA A 117 -4.18 10.49 -10.34
N LEU A 118 -4.60 11.59 -9.72
CA LEU A 118 -5.00 11.66 -8.32
C LEU A 118 -6.52 11.83 -8.21
N VAL A 119 -7.19 10.83 -7.63
CA VAL A 119 -8.64 10.83 -7.42
C VAL A 119 -8.95 11.28 -5.98
N GLY A 120 -9.57 12.45 -5.85
CA GLY A 120 -9.94 13.10 -4.59
C GLY A 120 -8.90 14.10 -4.09
N LEU A 121 -9.26 15.38 -4.03
CA LEU A 121 -8.46 16.52 -3.54
C LEU A 121 -8.92 16.99 -2.14
N GLY A 122 -9.22 16.04 -1.27
CA GLY A 122 -9.48 16.26 0.16
C GLY A 122 -8.22 16.65 0.94
N GLY A 123 -8.25 16.50 2.28
CA GLY A 123 -7.09 16.83 3.13
C GLY A 123 -5.82 16.08 2.74
N VAL A 124 -5.90 14.74 2.66
CA VAL A 124 -4.79 13.87 2.24
C VAL A 124 -4.40 14.16 0.78
N GLY A 125 -5.39 14.24 -0.12
CA GLY A 125 -5.15 14.51 -1.54
C GLY A 125 -4.42 15.83 -1.80
N ARG A 126 -4.68 16.89 -1.02
CA ARG A 126 -3.97 18.18 -1.16
C ARG A 126 -2.51 18.09 -0.78
N VAL A 127 -2.19 17.39 0.32
CA VAL A 127 -0.81 17.17 0.74
C VAL A 127 -0.09 16.35 -0.34
N LEU A 128 -0.71 15.26 -0.80
CA LEU A 128 -0.12 14.41 -1.81
C LEU A 128 0.05 15.12 -3.17
N ALA A 129 -0.93 15.92 -3.59
CA ALA A 129 -0.82 16.74 -4.79
C ALA A 129 0.36 17.73 -4.68
N HIS A 130 0.59 18.32 -3.51
CA HIS A 130 1.72 19.22 -3.28
C HIS A 130 3.06 18.50 -3.37
N GLU A 131 3.17 17.33 -2.75
CA GLU A 131 4.40 16.51 -2.82
C GLU A 131 4.67 16.03 -4.25
N LEU A 132 3.65 15.50 -4.93
CA LEU A 132 3.76 14.98 -6.30
C LEU A 132 4.10 16.08 -7.30
N SER A 133 3.48 17.26 -7.18
CA SER A 133 3.71 18.38 -8.11
C SER A 133 5.13 18.98 -8.03
N ASN A 134 5.86 18.64 -6.96
CA ASN A 134 7.23 19.08 -6.71
C ASN A 134 8.25 17.93 -6.81
N ASN A 135 7.80 16.70 -7.06
CA ASN A 135 8.67 15.54 -7.16
C ASN A 135 9.29 15.41 -8.56
N PRO A 136 10.62 15.40 -8.72
CA PRO A 136 11.27 15.34 -10.04
C PRO A 136 11.01 14.02 -10.80
N ARG A 137 10.50 12.98 -10.13
CA ARG A 137 10.10 11.71 -10.76
C ARG A 137 8.70 11.75 -11.37
N VAL A 138 7.94 12.82 -11.15
CA VAL A 138 6.60 13.00 -11.73
C VAL A 138 6.69 13.95 -12.92
N SER A 139 6.10 13.58 -14.06
CA SER A 139 6.05 14.44 -15.26
C SER A 139 4.78 15.27 -15.35
N SER A 140 3.65 14.72 -14.91
CA SER A 140 2.36 15.41 -14.92
C SER A 140 1.44 14.85 -13.84
N LEU A 141 0.51 15.69 -13.39
CA LEU A 141 -0.50 15.35 -12.40
C LEU A 141 -1.89 15.72 -12.93
N GLN A 142 -2.77 14.73 -13.10
CA GLN A 142 -4.18 14.95 -13.37
C GLN A 142 -4.96 14.77 -12.07
N ILE A 143 -5.63 15.82 -11.62
CA ILE A 143 -6.50 15.78 -10.43
C ILE A 143 -7.93 15.51 -10.89
N ILE A 144 -8.60 14.58 -10.22
CA ILE A 144 -9.97 14.18 -10.51
C ILE A 144 -10.75 14.31 -9.21
N ASP A 145 -11.76 15.18 -9.17
CA ASP A 145 -12.58 15.38 -7.97
C ASP A 145 -14.04 15.57 -8.35
N LYS A 146 -14.95 15.12 -7.49
CA LYS A 146 -16.40 15.32 -7.66
C LYS A 146 -16.78 16.80 -7.58
N VAL A 147 -16.00 17.60 -6.85
CA VAL A 147 -16.18 19.04 -6.71
C VAL A 147 -15.20 19.77 -7.62
N LYS A 148 -15.69 20.79 -8.33
CA LYS A 148 -14.87 21.65 -9.18
C LYS A 148 -13.62 22.16 -8.48
N VAL A 149 -12.46 21.81 -9.03
CA VAL A 149 -11.17 22.34 -8.57
C VAL A 149 -10.89 23.66 -9.27
N THR A 150 -10.86 24.76 -8.51
CA THR A 150 -10.60 26.10 -9.05
C THR A 150 -9.09 26.37 -9.15
N SER A 151 -8.69 27.34 -9.97
CA SER A 151 -7.32 27.83 -10.03
C SER A 151 -6.78 28.25 -8.65
N ARG A 152 -7.64 28.85 -7.80
CA ARG A 152 -7.31 29.17 -6.40
C ARG A 152 -7.03 27.91 -5.56
N GLY A 153 -7.71 26.81 -5.83
CA GLY A 153 -7.47 25.52 -5.18
C GLY A 153 -6.13 24.89 -5.56
N LEU A 154 -5.65 25.15 -6.78
CA LEU A 154 -4.37 24.65 -7.29
C LEU A 154 -3.19 25.58 -6.97
N ALA A 155 -3.43 26.88 -6.77
CA ALA A 155 -2.38 27.86 -6.51
C ALA A 155 -1.39 27.48 -5.38
N PRO A 156 -1.81 26.86 -4.26
CA PRO A 156 -0.88 26.43 -3.20
C PRO A 156 0.09 25.33 -3.62
N LEU A 157 -0.17 24.59 -4.70
CA LEU A 157 0.70 23.49 -5.14
C LEU A 157 2.08 23.98 -5.58
N ARG A 158 2.18 25.23 -6.07
CA ARG A 158 3.43 25.83 -6.60
C ARG A 158 4.17 24.88 -7.54
N SER A 159 3.43 24.24 -8.45
CA SER A 159 3.89 23.09 -9.21
C SER A 159 5.06 23.41 -10.13
N ARG A 160 5.92 22.41 -10.34
CA ARG A 160 7.03 22.44 -11.31
C ARG A 160 6.72 21.62 -12.57
N ILE A 161 5.51 21.10 -12.64
CA ILE A 161 5.02 20.19 -13.66
C ILE A 161 3.65 20.66 -14.17
N GLU A 162 3.20 20.07 -15.26
CA GLU A 162 1.82 20.23 -15.74
C GLU A 162 0.85 19.62 -14.73
N VAL A 163 -0.12 20.43 -14.29
CA VAL A 163 -1.20 20.00 -13.40
C VAL A 163 -2.54 20.28 -14.07
N GLY A 164 -3.23 19.21 -14.46
CA GLY A 164 -4.61 19.26 -14.92
C GLY A 164 -5.57 19.01 -13.77
N ALA A 165 -6.80 19.50 -13.88
CA ALA A 165 -7.88 19.14 -12.96
C ALA A 165 -9.19 18.96 -13.74
N CYS A 166 -9.98 17.95 -13.39
CA CYS A 166 -11.31 17.74 -13.94
C CYS A 166 -12.33 17.47 -12.83
N GLU A 167 -13.53 18.03 -13.04
CA GLU A 167 -14.70 17.75 -12.22
C GLU A 167 -15.36 16.47 -12.73
N LEU A 168 -15.34 15.41 -11.93
CA LEU A 168 -15.86 14.11 -12.30
C LEU A 168 -16.23 13.30 -11.05
N ASP A 169 -17.44 12.75 -11.03
CA ASP A 169 -17.79 11.71 -10.06
C ASP A 169 -17.14 10.39 -10.47
N ALA A 170 -16.16 9.93 -9.69
CA ALA A 170 -15.43 8.69 -9.95
C ALA A 170 -16.30 7.43 -9.85
N ALA A 171 -17.55 7.52 -9.38
CA ALA A 171 -18.53 6.44 -9.52
C ALA A 171 -18.93 6.18 -10.98
N HIS A 172 -18.79 7.15 -11.88
CA HIS A 172 -19.04 6.99 -13.31
C HIS A 172 -17.84 6.33 -14.01
N ASN A 173 -17.77 5.00 -13.92
CA ASN A 173 -16.61 4.21 -14.38
C ASN A 173 -16.17 4.48 -15.82
N ALA A 174 -17.10 4.66 -16.76
CA ALA A 174 -16.74 4.91 -18.16
C ALA A 174 -16.00 6.24 -18.34
N ASP A 175 -16.39 7.26 -17.57
CA ASP A 175 -15.81 8.60 -17.61
C ASP A 175 -14.48 8.60 -16.86
N LEU A 176 -14.41 7.91 -15.73
CA LEU A 176 -13.18 7.70 -14.98
C LEU A 176 -12.10 7.05 -15.85
N VAL A 177 -12.44 5.97 -16.57
CA VAL A 177 -11.52 5.29 -17.50
C VAL A 177 -10.98 6.25 -18.55
N ARG A 178 -11.80 7.18 -19.07
CA ARG A 178 -11.33 8.20 -20.01
C ARG A 178 -10.41 9.21 -19.33
N ALA A 179 -10.74 9.65 -18.12
CA ALA A 179 -9.98 10.63 -17.36
C ALA A 179 -8.60 10.13 -16.90
N VAL A 180 -8.46 8.84 -16.56
CA VAL A 180 -7.18 8.25 -16.14
C VAL A 180 -6.36 7.67 -17.29
N ARG A 181 -6.87 7.73 -18.52
CA ARG A 181 -6.20 7.15 -19.69
C ARG A 181 -4.83 7.79 -19.92
N GLY A 182 -3.82 6.95 -20.12
CA GLY A 182 -2.47 7.41 -20.33
C GLY A 182 -1.79 7.91 -19.06
N CYS A 183 -2.34 7.69 -17.88
CA CYS A 183 -1.55 7.77 -16.65
C CYS A 183 -0.76 6.47 -16.46
N ASP A 184 0.34 6.56 -15.73
CA ASP A 184 1.17 5.40 -15.38
C ASP A 184 0.77 4.86 -13.99
N VAL A 185 0.31 5.74 -13.10
CA VAL A 185 -0.19 5.41 -11.75
C VAL A 185 -1.50 6.15 -11.47
N VAL A 186 -2.50 5.45 -10.94
CA VAL A 186 -3.73 6.02 -10.39
C VAL A 186 -3.65 5.97 -8.87
N VAL A 187 -3.66 7.14 -8.24
CA VAL A 187 -3.63 7.31 -6.78
C VAL A 187 -5.01 7.72 -6.29
N ASN A 188 -5.57 6.94 -5.37
CA ASN A 188 -6.89 7.15 -4.82
C ASN A 188 -6.81 7.65 -3.38
N THR A 189 -7.22 8.90 -3.18
CA THR A 189 -7.40 9.53 -1.87
C THR A 189 -8.86 9.96 -1.64
N SER A 190 -9.78 9.36 -2.39
CA SER A 190 -11.23 9.54 -2.23
C SER A 190 -11.79 8.55 -1.19
N VAL A 191 -13.12 8.44 -1.12
CA VAL A 191 -13.78 7.49 -0.21
C VAL A 191 -13.55 6.04 -0.66
N SER A 192 -13.39 5.15 0.32
CA SER A 192 -13.02 3.74 0.11
C SER A 192 -14.07 2.91 -0.65
N ASP A 193 -15.34 3.33 -0.64
CA ASP A 193 -16.42 2.73 -1.43
C ASP A 193 -16.11 2.68 -2.95
N LEU A 194 -15.29 3.61 -3.41
CA LEU A 194 -14.88 3.74 -4.81
C LEU A 194 -13.64 2.90 -5.15
N ASN A 195 -12.93 2.34 -4.16
CA ASN A 195 -11.65 1.64 -4.36
C ASN A 195 -11.72 0.62 -5.49
N LEU A 196 -12.66 -0.32 -5.44
CA LEU A 196 -12.78 -1.37 -6.46
C LEU A 196 -13.12 -0.83 -7.86
N GLY A 197 -13.93 0.23 -7.94
CA GLY A 197 -14.24 0.88 -9.22
C GLY A 197 -12.99 1.50 -9.83
N ILE A 198 -12.24 2.25 -9.02
CA ILE A 198 -11.00 2.91 -9.44
C ILE A 198 -9.89 1.89 -9.74
N MET A 199 -9.76 0.82 -8.94
CA MET A 199 -8.84 -0.29 -9.22
C MET A 199 -9.13 -0.93 -10.58
N ARG A 200 -10.42 -1.14 -10.92
CA ARG A 200 -10.80 -1.67 -12.23
C ARG A 200 -10.53 -0.68 -13.36
N ALA A 201 -10.70 0.62 -13.12
CA ALA A 201 -10.36 1.64 -14.10
C ALA A 201 -8.84 1.68 -14.37
N ALA A 202 -8.01 1.64 -13.32
CA ALA A 202 -6.54 1.57 -13.44
C ALA A 202 -6.09 0.33 -14.22
N LEU A 203 -6.63 -0.84 -13.86
CA LEU A 203 -6.38 -2.09 -14.57
C LEU A 203 -6.75 -1.98 -16.06
N ARG A 204 -7.89 -1.38 -16.38
CA ARG A 204 -8.38 -1.25 -17.76
C ARG A 204 -7.51 -0.34 -18.64
N VAL A 205 -6.87 0.67 -18.06
CA VAL A 205 -5.98 1.58 -18.80
C VAL A 205 -4.51 1.16 -18.77
N GLY A 206 -4.18 0.06 -18.08
CA GLY A 206 -2.80 -0.40 -17.96
C GLY A 206 -1.96 0.40 -16.97
N ALA A 207 -2.57 0.97 -15.93
CA ALA A 207 -1.90 1.79 -14.92
C ALA A 207 -1.75 1.04 -13.58
N ASP A 208 -0.65 1.29 -12.88
CA ASP A 208 -0.50 0.87 -11.48
C ASP A 208 -1.51 1.62 -10.59
N TYR A 209 -1.80 1.08 -9.42
CA TYR A 209 -2.79 1.61 -8.48
C TYR A 209 -2.21 1.82 -7.08
N LEU A 210 -2.67 2.88 -6.41
CA LEU A 210 -2.42 3.11 -4.99
C LEU A 210 -3.66 3.67 -4.29
N ASP A 211 -3.95 3.23 -3.07
CA ASP A 211 -4.90 3.90 -2.17
C ASP A 211 -4.34 4.05 -0.76
N VAL A 212 -5.05 4.80 0.09
CA VAL A 212 -4.65 5.11 1.47
C VAL A 212 -5.51 4.46 2.54
N ALA A 213 -6.64 3.85 2.19
CA ALA A 213 -7.60 3.30 3.15
C ALA A 213 -8.58 2.33 2.48
N ALA A 214 -9.10 1.38 3.24
CA ALA A 214 -10.05 0.37 2.80
C ALA A 214 -11.08 0.03 3.91
N THR A 215 -12.14 0.82 3.96
CA THR A 215 -13.30 0.60 4.83
C THR A 215 -14.20 -0.54 4.29
N GLY A 216 -14.96 -1.18 5.17
CA GLY A 216 -15.97 -2.16 4.78
C GLY A 216 -16.27 -3.18 5.88
N PRO A 217 -17.22 -4.09 5.67
CA PRO A 217 -17.64 -4.58 4.35
C PRO A 217 -18.67 -3.69 3.63
N ARG A 218 -18.63 -3.66 2.28
CA ARG A 218 -19.58 -2.89 1.45
C ARG A 218 -21.02 -3.41 1.47
N LYS A 219 -21.17 -4.70 1.76
CA LYS A 219 -22.47 -5.38 1.89
C LYS A 219 -22.52 -6.05 3.26
N PRO A 220 -23.71 -6.19 3.86
CA PRO A 220 -23.89 -7.04 5.04
C PRO A 220 -23.25 -8.41 4.83
N ARG A 221 -22.45 -8.86 5.80
CA ARG A 221 -21.68 -10.12 5.74
C ARG A 221 -20.71 -10.26 4.55
N GLY A 222 -20.33 -9.16 3.91
CA GLY A 222 -19.33 -9.14 2.84
C GLY A 222 -17.89 -9.29 3.37
N LEU A 223 -16.94 -9.34 2.45
CA LEU A 223 -15.52 -9.25 2.81
C LEU A 223 -15.21 -7.84 3.34
N PRO A 224 -14.36 -7.71 4.37
CA PRO A 224 -13.75 -6.43 4.72
C PRO A 224 -13.09 -5.79 3.50
N GLY A 225 -13.12 -4.45 3.40
CA GLY A 225 -12.69 -3.71 2.21
C GLY A 225 -11.32 -4.13 1.68
N ILE A 226 -10.30 -4.17 2.55
CA ILE A 226 -8.95 -4.60 2.17
C ILE A 226 -8.90 -6.04 1.62
N LEU A 227 -9.69 -6.96 2.18
CA LEU A 227 -9.75 -8.34 1.70
C LEU A 227 -10.53 -8.44 0.38
N GLU A 228 -11.54 -7.59 0.17
CA GLU A 228 -12.25 -7.48 -1.10
C GLU A 228 -11.33 -6.95 -2.21
N GLN A 229 -10.48 -5.95 -1.93
CA GLN A 229 -9.49 -5.45 -2.88
C GLN A 229 -8.47 -6.50 -3.28
N LEU A 230 -8.02 -7.33 -2.33
CA LEU A 230 -7.08 -8.42 -2.60
C LEU A 230 -7.65 -9.49 -3.55
N THR A 231 -8.97 -9.57 -3.73
CA THR A 231 -9.57 -10.47 -4.75
C THR A 231 -9.18 -10.10 -6.18
N LEU A 232 -8.68 -8.88 -6.42
CA LEU A 232 -8.19 -8.43 -7.72
C LEU A 232 -6.72 -8.83 -7.98
N HIS A 233 -6.05 -9.51 -7.05
CA HIS A 233 -4.63 -9.88 -7.15
C HIS A 233 -4.29 -10.55 -8.48
N GLU A 234 -4.97 -11.64 -8.84
CA GLU A 234 -4.69 -12.36 -10.10
C GLU A 234 -4.90 -11.48 -11.34
N SER A 235 -5.84 -10.54 -11.29
CA SER A 235 -6.11 -9.65 -12.42
C SER A 235 -4.94 -8.68 -12.63
N TYR A 236 -4.41 -8.13 -11.54
CA TYR A 236 -3.24 -7.26 -11.57
C TYR A 236 -1.96 -8.01 -11.97
N GLU A 237 -1.76 -9.22 -11.45
CA GLU A 237 -0.62 -10.07 -11.80
C GLU A 237 -0.62 -10.43 -13.30
N LYS A 238 -1.76 -10.89 -13.83
CA LYS A 238 -1.91 -11.23 -15.27
C LYS A 238 -1.64 -10.03 -16.19
N ALA A 239 -1.86 -8.81 -15.70
CA ALA A 239 -1.61 -7.57 -16.42
C ALA A 239 -0.19 -7.01 -16.25
N ASP A 240 0.67 -7.62 -15.42
CA ASP A 240 1.98 -7.08 -15.00
C ASP A 240 1.89 -5.68 -14.36
N LEU A 241 0.83 -5.48 -13.56
CA LEU A 241 0.55 -4.23 -12.85
C LEU A 241 0.64 -4.42 -11.34
N ARG A 242 0.89 -3.31 -10.65
CA ARG A 242 1.02 -3.25 -9.19
C ARG A 242 -0.16 -2.50 -8.59
N ALA A 243 -0.68 -3.01 -7.48
CA ALA A 243 -1.64 -2.31 -6.63
C ALA A 243 -1.08 -2.23 -5.22
N LEU A 244 -0.83 -1.01 -4.72
CA LEU A 244 -0.41 -0.77 -3.35
C LEU A 244 -1.59 -0.28 -2.52
N LEU A 245 -2.07 -1.13 -1.62
CA LEU A 245 -3.30 -0.90 -0.89
C LEU A 245 -3.01 -0.27 0.47
N SER A 246 -3.90 0.63 0.90
CA SER A 246 -3.95 1.14 2.27
C SER A 246 -2.63 1.75 2.76
N MET A 247 -2.01 2.58 1.92
CA MET A 247 -0.68 3.15 2.15
C MET A 247 -0.76 4.56 2.78
N GLY A 248 -1.27 4.63 3.99
CA GLY A 248 -1.34 5.82 4.82
C GLY A 248 -0.37 5.78 6.01
N LEU A 249 -0.85 6.26 7.15
CA LEU A 249 -0.16 6.19 8.43
C LEU A 249 -0.37 4.80 9.07
N ASP A 250 -1.62 4.49 9.33
CA ASP A 250 -2.12 3.28 9.95
C ASP A 250 -3.48 3.02 9.30
N PRO A 251 -3.60 2.09 8.35
CA PRO A 251 -2.57 1.23 7.76
C PRO A 251 -1.52 1.98 6.91
N GLY A 252 -0.38 1.32 6.66
CA GLY A 252 0.69 1.81 5.81
C GLY A 252 2.03 1.88 6.56
N MET A 253 2.30 3.02 7.20
CA MET A 253 3.51 3.17 8.03
C MET A 253 3.53 2.17 9.20
N SER A 254 2.37 1.89 9.81
CA SER A 254 2.22 0.84 10.83
C SER A 254 2.66 -0.54 10.28
N ASN A 255 2.30 -0.85 9.04
CA ASN A 255 2.69 -2.09 8.38
C ASN A 255 4.20 -2.16 8.11
N VAL A 256 4.79 -1.08 7.61
CA VAL A 256 6.23 -1.00 7.32
C VAL A 256 7.02 -1.17 8.62
N MET A 257 6.62 -0.49 9.70
CA MET A 257 7.24 -0.63 11.02
C MET A 257 7.14 -2.06 11.56
N ALA A 258 5.96 -2.68 11.44
CA ALA A 258 5.76 -4.06 11.86
C ALA A 258 6.63 -5.05 11.06
N ARG A 259 6.77 -4.84 9.75
CA ARG A 259 7.62 -5.67 8.90
C ARG A 259 9.10 -5.54 9.26
N GLU A 260 9.60 -4.31 9.39
CA GLU A 260 10.99 -4.06 9.79
C GLU A 260 11.30 -4.68 11.16
N ALA A 261 10.39 -4.54 12.13
CA ALA A 261 10.55 -5.16 13.45
C ALA A 261 10.52 -6.69 13.36
N SER A 262 9.67 -7.26 12.50
CA SER A 262 9.53 -8.71 12.36
C SER A 262 10.81 -9.40 11.95
N ASP A 263 11.68 -8.75 11.15
CA ASP A 263 12.93 -9.34 10.69
C ASP A 263 13.91 -9.61 11.85
N ARG A 264 13.74 -8.91 12.99
CA ARG A 264 14.56 -9.05 14.20
C ARG A 264 14.01 -10.06 15.22
N LEU A 265 12.84 -10.65 14.95
CA LEU A 265 12.15 -11.56 15.86
C LEU A 265 12.11 -12.97 15.28
N GLU A 266 12.29 -13.99 16.12
CA GLU A 266 12.11 -15.39 15.70
C GLU A 266 10.61 -15.72 15.57
N THR A 267 9.84 -15.34 16.59
CA THR A 267 8.38 -15.49 16.67
C THR A 267 7.73 -14.17 17.02
N ILE A 268 6.45 -14.01 16.66
CA ILE A 268 5.67 -12.81 16.97
C ILE A 268 4.48 -13.20 17.83
N ASP A 269 4.59 -13.01 19.14
CA ASP A 269 3.48 -13.30 20.05
C ASP A 269 2.34 -12.31 19.86
N THR A 270 2.64 -11.02 19.73
CA THR A 270 1.61 -9.99 19.57
C THR A 270 2.13 -8.77 18.80
N ILE A 271 1.28 -8.22 17.94
CA ILE A 271 1.42 -6.87 17.36
C ILE A 271 0.30 -6.01 17.93
N ARG A 272 0.65 -4.91 18.61
CA ARG A 272 -0.30 -3.96 19.20
C ARG A 272 -0.12 -2.61 18.55
N ILE A 273 -1.14 -2.17 17.83
CA ILE A 273 -1.12 -0.88 17.16
C ILE A 273 -1.97 0.07 17.99
N ARG A 274 -1.35 1.15 18.46
CA ARG A 274 -1.97 2.16 19.31
C ARG A 274 -1.79 3.49 18.61
N SER A 275 -2.92 4.07 18.22
CA SER A 275 -2.95 5.32 17.50
C SER A 275 -3.69 6.36 18.33
N GLY A 276 -3.05 7.50 18.50
CA GLY A 276 -3.44 8.55 19.41
C GLY A 276 -2.60 9.78 19.16
N GLY A 277 -3.08 10.93 19.63
CA GLY A 277 -2.44 12.19 19.32
C GLY A 277 -3.00 13.32 20.15
N THR A 278 -2.43 14.50 19.97
CA THR A 278 -2.93 15.73 20.58
C THR A 278 -3.17 16.76 19.50
N VAL A 279 -4.25 17.54 19.65
CA VAL A 279 -4.53 18.65 18.75
C VAL A 279 -4.32 19.94 19.54
N ARG A 280 -3.46 20.82 19.02
CA ARG A 280 -3.31 22.18 19.53
C ARG A 280 -4.12 23.12 18.65
N VAL A 281 -5.31 23.49 19.10
CA VAL A 281 -6.11 24.50 18.42
C VAL A 281 -5.73 25.86 18.99
N ARG A 282 -5.05 26.70 18.17
CA ARG A 282 -4.49 28.01 18.61
C ARG A 282 -5.50 28.91 19.35
N GLN A 283 -6.80 28.78 19.08
CA GLN A 283 -7.87 29.61 19.62
C GLN A 283 -8.80 28.88 20.62
N SER A 284 -8.56 27.62 20.96
CA SER A 284 -9.37 26.87 21.93
C SER A 284 -8.52 26.50 23.13
N ARG A 285 -8.89 27.02 24.31
CA ARG A 285 -8.30 26.71 25.62
C ARG A 285 -9.40 26.28 26.58
N PRO A 286 -9.39 25.04 27.10
CA PRO A 286 -8.44 23.97 26.79
C PRO A 286 -8.61 23.49 25.34
N SER A 287 -7.50 23.14 24.67
CA SER A 287 -7.60 22.54 23.33
C SER A 287 -8.32 21.20 23.41
N PRO A 288 -9.18 20.86 22.43
CA PRO A 288 -9.85 19.56 22.41
C PRO A 288 -8.80 18.45 22.40
N LYS A 289 -9.00 17.44 23.26
CA LYS A 289 -8.10 16.27 23.36
C LYS A 289 -8.20 15.36 22.14
N PHE A 290 -9.24 15.51 21.32
CA PHE A 290 -9.52 14.67 20.17
C PHE A 290 -10.21 15.46 19.05
N ILE A 291 -9.65 15.43 17.85
CA ILE A 291 -10.32 15.77 16.59
C ILE A 291 -9.88 14.71 15.58
N PRO A 292 -10.79 14.00 14.88
CA PRO A 292 -10.40 13.16 13.77
C PRO A 292 -9.64 13.99 12.74
N LEU A 293 -8.41 13.57 12.40
CA LEU A 293 -7.55 14.30 11.45
C LEU A 293 -7.86 13.97 9.98
N TYR A 294 -8.86 13.11 9.75
CA TYR A 294 -9.34 12.68 8.45
C TYR A 294 -10.82 13.04 8.29
N SER A 295 -11.45 12.65 7.17
CA SER A 295 -12.83 13.07 6.89
C SER A 295 -13.78 12.57 7.99
N ARG A 296 -14.69 13.46 8.39
CA ARG A 296 -15.70 13.16 9.41
C ARG A 296 -16.56 11.96 8.99
N GLU A 297 -16.91 11.91 7.71
CA GLU A 297 -17.72 10.86 7.11
C GLU A 297 -17.01 9.50 7.17
N ALA A 298 -15.69 9.44 6.88
CA ALA A 298 -14.93 8.20 7.04
C ALA A 298 -14.84 7.79 8.51
N PHE A 299 -14.54 8.73 9.42
CA PHE A 299 -14.49 8.43 10.86
C PHE A 299 -15.79 7.81 11.37
N PHE A 300 -16.92 8.39 10.98
CA PHE A 300 -18.23 7.88 11.37
C PHE A 300 -18.61 6.57 10.70
N SER A 301 -18.07 6.27 9.52
CA SER A 301 -18.22 4.97 8.88
C SER A 301 -17.39 3.91 9.61
N ASP A 302 -16.11 4.18 9.84
CA ASP A 302 -15.16 3.25 10.44
C ASP A 302 -15.53 2.88 11.88
N VAL A 303 -15.93 3.88 12.68
CA VAL A 303 -16.26 3.68 14.10
C VAL A 303 -17.51 2.82 14.33
N ARG A 304 -18.34 2.64 13.30
CA ARG A 304 -19.54 1.79 13.34
C ARG A 304 -19.29 0.37 12.86
N ILE A 305 -18.12 0.09 12.30
CA ILE A 305 -17.74 -1.25 11.86
C ILE A 305 -17.20 -2.02 13.06
N ARG A 306 -17.75 -3.22 13.28
CA ARG A 306 -17.28 -4.09 14.37
C ARG A 306 -15.78 -4.38 14.18
N PRO A 307 -14.94 -4.07 15.18
CA PRO A 307 -13.51 -4.34 15.08
C PRO A 307 -13.26 -5.84 15.02
N THR A 308 -12.15 -6.21 14.38
CA THR A 308 -11.64 -7.58 14.40
C THR A 308 -10.30 -7.60 15.10
N VAL A 309 -9.99 -8.71 15.75
CA VAL A 309 -8.70 -9.01 16.36
C VAL A 309 -8.21 -10.31 15.74
N TRP A 310 -6.97 -10.33 15.25
CA TRP A 310 -6.35 -11.59 14.90
C TRP A 310 -5.97 -12.31 16.19
N GLN A 311 -6.43 -13.54 16.38
CA GLN A 311 -6.04 -14.38 17.50
C GLN A 311 -6.25 -15.85 17.16
N ARG A 312 -5.34 -16.73 17.60
CA ARG A 312 -5.45 -18.19 17.39
C ARG A 312 -5.62 -18.56 15.90
N GLY A 313 -4.90 -17.86 15.02
CA GLY A 313 -4.88 -18.16 13.58
C GLY A 313 -6.13 -17.74 12.80
N ARG A 314 -6.99 -16.89 13.37
CA ARG A 314 -8.21 -16.39 12.73
C ARG A 314 -8.53 -14.95 13.13
N LEU A 315 -9.34 -14.29 12.31
CA LEU A 315 -9.97 -13.02 12.69
C LEU A 315 -11.19 -13.30 13.57
N GLU A 316 -11.22 -12.68 14.75
CA GLU A 316 -12.34 -12.72 15.68
C GLU A 316 -12.96 -11.33 15.78
N GLU A 317 -14.25 -11.22 15.50
CA GLU A 317 -15.01 -9.99 15.67
C GLU A 317 -15.17 -9.64 17.17
N ARG A 318 -15.18 -8.35 17.48
CA ARG A 318 -15.33 -7.81 18.82
C ARG A 318 -16.41 -6.72 18.82
N ASP A 319 -16.90 -6.38 20.01
CA ASP A 319 -17.89 -5.33 20.17
C ASP A 319 -17.29 -3.96 19.86
N LEU A 320 -18.14 -3.05 19.38
CA LEU A 320 -17.78 -1.67 19.05
C LEU A 320 -17.13 -0.99 20.25
N LEU A 321 -15.97 -0.38 20.01
CA LEU A 321 -15.24 0.38 21.03
C LEU A 321 -15.03 -0.42 22.33
N SER A 322 -14.87 -1.74 22.24
CA SER A 322 -14.57 -2.61 23.39
C SER A 322 -13.07 -2.64 23.68
N GLY A 323 -12.68 -3.40 24.71
CA GLY A 323 -11.26 -3.60 25.05
C GLY A 323 -10.58 -2.31 25.49
N GLU A 324 -11.19 -1.58 26.42
CA GLU A 324 -10.66 -0.31 26.91
C GLU A 324 -9.24 -0.48 27.48
N GLU A 325 -8.37 0.48 27.22
CA GLU A 325 -6.99 0.46 27.68
C GLU A 325 -6.48 1.90 27.85
N ASP A 326 -6.05 2.23 29.07
CA ASP A 326 -5.27 3.44 29.30
C ASP A 326 -3.85 3.20 28.79
N TYR A 327 -3.52 3.81 27.66
CA TYR A 327 -2.23 3.65 27.01
C TYR A 327 -1.37 4.89 27.26
N ALA A 328 -0.17 4.67 27.81
CA ALA A 328 0.81 5.72 28.05
C ALA A 328 1.60 5.99 26.74
N PHE A 329 1.10 6.91 25.92
CA PHE A 329 1.85 7.40 24.77
C PHE A 329 3.04 8.26 25.23
N PRO A 330 4.15 8.28 24.45
CA PRO A 330 5.27 9.19 24.74
C PRO A 330 4.83 10.65 24.84
N ASP A 331 5.57 11.44 25.61
CA ASP A 331 5.37 12.89 25.65
C ASP A 331 5.53 13.50 24.24
N PRO A 332 4.72 14.51 23.86
CA PRO A 332 3.75 15.23 24.70
C PRO A 332 2.31 14.67 24.69
N VAL A 333 2.08 13.45 24.18
CA VAL A 333 0.72 12.90 24.03
C VAL A 333 0.15 12.46 25.39
N GLY A 334 0.99 11.82 26.20
CA GLY A 334 0.64 11.34 27.54
C GLY A 334 -0.38 10.19 27.53
N ILE A 335 -0.95 9.91 28.69
CA ILE A 335 -1.89 8.81 28.87
C ILE A 335 -3.24 9.15 28.21
N GLN A 336 -3.71 8.26 27.34
CA GLN A 336 -5.03 8.37 26.70
C GLN A 336 -5.78 7.04 26.77
N LYS A 337 -7.10 7.12 26.89
CA LYS A 337 -7.97 5.94 26.83
C LYS A 337 -8.15 5.52 25.37
N THR A 338 -7.86 4.26 25.08
CA THR A 338 -7.94 3.66 23.75
C THR A 338 -8.96 2.54 23.69
N PHE A 339 -9.57 2.37 22.52
CA PHE A 339 -10.63 1.39 22.28
C PHE A 339 -10.38 0.63 20.98
N LEU A 340 -10.83 -0.63 20.90
CA LEU A 340 -10.77 -1.41 19.66
C LEU A 340 -11.53 -0.72 18.53
N MET A 341 -10.89 -0.61 17.38
CA MET A 341 -11.45 -0.01 16.16
C MET A 341 -11.10 -0.89 14.96
N ALA A 342 -12.00 -0.93 13.96
CA ALA A 342 -11.79 -1.71 12.75
C ALA A 342 -10.64 -1.13 11.92
N HIS A 343 -9.59 -1.92 11.70
CA HIS A 343 -8.42 -1.52 10.92
C HIS A 343 -7.94 -2.62 9.99
N GLU A 344 -7.37 -2.24 8.85
CA GLU A 344 -6.97 -3.06 7.73
C GLU A 344 -5.75 -3.92 8.07
N GLU A 345 -4.76 -3.35 8.76
CA GLU A 345 -3.50 -4.03 9.03
C GLU A 345 -3.63 -5.19 10.01
N VAL A 346 -4.69 -5.20 10.83
CA VAL A 346 -5.06 -6.37 11.64
C VAL A 346 -5.37 -7.59 10.76
N LYS A 347 -5.87 -7.34 9.54
CA LYS A 347 -6.28 -8.37 8.58
C LYS A 347 -5.14 -8.79 7.68
N THR A 348 -4.16 -7.93 7.42
CA THR A 348 -3.07 -8.19 6.46
C THR A 348 -1.76 -8.61 7.11
N LEU A 349 -1.36 -8.03 8.25
CA LEU A 349 -0.08 -8.37 8.89
C LEU A 349 0.09 -9.86 9.18
N PRO A 350 -0.90 -10.57 9.76
CA PRO A 350 -0.76 -11.99 10.02
C PRO A 350 -0.59 -12.85 8.76
N LEU A 351 -1.03 -12.36 7.61
CA LEU A 351 -0.99 -13.10 6.34
C LEU A 351 0.34 -12.93 5.61
N TYR A 352 0.96 -11.74 5.71
CA TYR A 352 2.06 -11.35 4.84
C TYR A 352 3.42 -11.14 5.53
N LEU A 353 3.49 -11.24 6.87
CA LEU A 353 4.77 -11.15 7.58
C LEU A 353 5.68 -12.38 7.39
N GLY A 354 5.15 -13.48 6.84
CA GLY A 354 5.93 -14.71 6.59
C GLY A 354 6.38 -15.44 7.86
N LYS A 355 5.80 -15.09 9.02
CA LYS A 355 6.07 -15.71 10.32
C LYS A 355 4.75 -15.94 11.07
N PRO A 356 4.69 -16.95 11.97
CA PRO A 356 3.53 -17.11 12.84
C PRO A 356 3.31 -15.87 13.71
N VAL A 357 2.08 -15.35 13.69
CA VAL A 357 1.65 -14.22 14.52
C VAL A 357 0.55 -14.68 15.48
N GLY A 358 0.80 -14.53 16.79
CA GLY A 358 -0.12 -14.97 17.83
C GLY A 358 -1.39 -14.12 17.93
N LYS A 359 -1.22 -12.80 18.11
CA LYS A 359 -2.32 -11.83 18.20
C LYS A 359 -2.01 -10.52 17.46
N VAL A 360 -3.00 -9.92 16.81
CA VAL A 360 -2.91 -8.53 16.30
C VAL A 360 -4.17 -7.77 16.70
N ASP A 361 -3.99 -6.60 17.32
CA ASP A 361 -5.08 -5.67 17.59
C ASP A 361 -4.69 -4.22 17.28
N PHE A 362 -5.71 -3.44 16.93
CA PHE A 362 -5.62 -2.00 16.74
C PHE A 362 -6.53 -1.32 17.75
N LYS A 363 -6.01 -0.30 18.44
CA LYS A 363 -6.84 0.59 19.27
C LYS A 363 -6.55 2.05 19.00
N TYR A 364 -7.62 2.83 19.00
CA TYR A 364 -7.60 4.26 18.75
C TYR A 364 -7.94 5.03 20.02
N ALA A 365 -7.23 6.13 20.27
CA ALA A 365 -7.56 7.04 21.35
C ALA A 365 -8.83 7.83 21.00
N ILE A 366 -9.88 7.66 21.81
CA ILE A 366 -11.16 8.36 21.64
C ILE A 366 -11.54 8.97 22.99
N ASN A 367 -12.18 10.13 22.97
CA ASN A 367 -12.77 10.71 24.18
C ASN A 367 -13.79 9.70 24.80
N PRO A 368 -13.69 9.37 26.09
CA PRO A 368 -14.56 8.37 26.72
C PRO A 368 -16.06 8.66 26.60
N ASP A 369 -16.47 9.92 26.71
CA ASP A 369 -17.88 10.34 26.60
C ASP A 369 -18.39 10.14 25.16
N LEU A 370 -17.56 10.46 24.16
CA LEU A 370 -17.87 10.17 22.76
C LEU A 370 -17.96 8.66 22.51
N ALA A 371 -17.04 7.88 23.09
CA ALA A 371 -17.09 6.43 22.96
C ALA A 371 -18.36 5.85 23.58
N GLN A 372 -18.79 6.36 24.74
CA GLN A 372 -20.04 5.96 25.39
C GLN A 372 -21.25 6.34 24.54
N ALA A 373 -21.28 7.55 23.98
CA ALA A 373 -22.36 8.00 23.08
C ALA A 373 -22.46 7.11 21.83
N LEU A 374 -21.33 6.79 21.19
CA LEU A 374 -21.28 5.92 20.02
C LEU A 374 -21.70 4.47 20.32
N LYS A 375 -21.43 3.98 21.54
CA LYS A 375 -21.91 2.67 22.00
C LYS A 375 -23.43 2.68 22.24
N ALA A 376 -23.98 3.79 22.74
CA ALA A 376 -25.40 3.92 23.10
C ALA A 376 -26.32 4.09 21.88
N ASP A 377 -25.84 4.76 20.83
CA ASP A 377 -26.53 4.87 19.54
C ASP A 377 -25.68 4.24 18.42
N PRO A 378 -25.72 2.91 18.26
CA PRO A 378 -24.92 2.24 17.24
C PRO A 378 -25.35 2.58 15.81
N GLY A 379 -26.48 3.27 15.60
CA GLY A 379 -26.98 3.62 14.26
C GLY A 379 -27.23 2.39 13.39
N GLY A 380 -28.37 1.73 13.58
CA GLY A 380 -29.01 0.72 12.70
C GLY A 380 -28.17 -0.12 11.74
N SER A 381 -27.73 -1.32 12.18
CA SER A 381 -28.28 -2.64 11.81
C SER A 381 -27.27 -3.75 12.18
N PRO A 382 -27.68 -4.86 12.83
CA PRO A 382 -26.79 -5.92 13.34
C PRO A 382 -26.15 -6.82 12.25
N ALA A 383 -26.02 -6.36 11.01
CA ALA A 383 -25.77 -7.22 9.84
C ALA A 383 -24.32 -7.20 9.30
N HIS A 384 -23.36 -6.68 10.06
CA HIS A 384 -21.95 -6.63 9.66
C HIS A 384 -21.09 -7.77 10.24
N SER A 385 -21.72 -8.84 10.73
CA SER A 385 -20.96 -10.02 11.18
C SER A 385 -20.18 -10.62 10.02
N LEU A 386 -18.89 -10.91 10.23
CA LEU A 386 -18.13 -11.77 9.31
C LEU A 386 -18.90 -13.09 9.09
N PRO A 387 -18.91 -13.65 7.87
CA PRO A 387 -19.47 -14.99 7.66
C PRO A 387 -18.85 -16.00 8.62
N ASP A 388 -19.67 -16.91 9.16
CA ASP A 388 -19.17 -18.00 9.99
C ASP A 388 -18.13 -18.82 9.21
N GLY A 389 -16.92 -18.94 9.77
CA GLY A 389 -15.88 -19.78 9.18
C GLY A 389 -15.11 -19.16 8.02
N VAL A 390 -14.98 -17.82 7.92
CA VAL A 390 -13.97 -17.20 7.03
C VAL A 390 -12.58 -17.66 7.45
N ARG A 391 -12.15 -18.77 6.85
CA ARG A 391 -10.75 -19.17 6.78
C ARG A 391 -10.18 -18.44 5.59
N ILE A 392 -9.41 -17.38 5.86
CA ILE A 392 -8.62 -16.74 4.82
C ILE A 392 -7.62 -17.79 4.35
N ARG A 393 -7.84 -18.36 3.15
CA ARG A 393 -6.81 -19.13 2.47
C ARG A 393 -5.78 -18.13 1.97
N LEU A 394 -4.55 -18.31 2.43
CA LEU A 394 -3.39 -17.60 1.92
C LEU A 394 -3.26 -17.88 0.41
N PRO A 395 -2.88 -16.90 -0.41
CA PRO A 395 -2.38 -17.18 -1.76
C PRO A 395 -1.16 -18.11 -1.73
#